data_AF-A0A2V8QVK5-F1
#
_entry.id   AF-A0A2V8QVK5-F1
#
_cell.length_a   1.000
_cell.length_b   1.000
_cell.length_c   1.000
_cell.angle_alpha   90.00
_cell.angle_beta   90.00
_cell.angle_gamma   90.00
#
_symmetry.space_group_name_H-M   'P 1'
#
loop_
_entity.id
_entity.type
_entity.pdbx_description
1 polymer ?
#
loop_
_entity_poly.entity_id
_entity_poly.type
_entity_poly.pdbx_seq_one_letter_code
_entity_poly.pdbx_strand_id
1 'polypeptide(L)'
;MAKKLLKPAAFLLLLLAAHSVLAQPAKTSRESARVKIPLHSGWTFREAGKGDWHKAAVPGCVHTDLLANKLIEDPFYRDDEPKL
;
A
#
# COMPACT_ATOMS: atom_id res chain seq x y z
N MET A 1 17.67 20.12 -70.45
CA MET A 1 17.36 18.70 -70.15
C MET A 1 18.65 17.98 -69.79
N ALA A 2 18.74 17.37 -68.60
CA ALA A 2 19.65 16.25 -68.33
C ALA A 2 19.26 15.61 -66.99
N LYS A 3 18.60 14.45 -67.05
CA LYS A 3 18.32 13.59 -65.90
C LYS A 3 19.67 13.04 -65.42
N LYS A 4 20.09 13.33 -64.18
CA LYS A 4 21.24 12.66 -63.55
C LYS A 4 20.79 11.89 -62.32
N LEU A 5 20.43 10.65 -62.63
CA LEU A 5 20.68 9.40 -61.92
C LEU A 5 20.99 9.51 -60.41
N LEU A 6 20.03 9.03 -59.62
CA LEU A 6 20.12 8.73 -58.21
C LEU A 6 21.43 7.99 -57.88
N LYS A 7 22.26 8.60 -57.02
CA LYS A 7 23.58 8.09 -56.65
C LYS A 7 23.45 6.87 -55.71
N PRO A 8 24.05 5.70 -56.02
CA PRO A 8 23.95 4.49 -55.19
C PRO A 8 24.54 4.65 -53.78
N ALA A 9 25.41 5.65 -53.59
CA ALA A 9 25.97 6.02 -52.28
C ALA A 9 24.90 6.48 -51.27
N ALA A 10 23.77 7.06 -51.74
CA ALA A 10 22.69 7.47 -50.85
C ALA A 10 21.89 6.27 -50.31
N PHE A 11 21.86 5.15 -51.06
CA PHE A 11 21.17 3.93 -50.64
C PHE A 11 22.00 3.12 -49.63
N LEU A 12 23.33 3.15 -49.76
CA LEU A 12 24.25 2.52 -48.80
C LEU A 12 24.29 3.27 -47.45
N LEU A 13 24.08 4.59 -47.46
CA LEU A 13 23.98 5.39 -46.23
C LEU A 13 22.67 5.13 -45.47
N LEU A 14 21.61 4.69 -46.16
CA LEU A 14 20.32 4.35 -45.56
C LEU A 14 20.31 2.94 -44.94
N LEU A 15 21.13 2.02 -45.47
CA LEU A 15 21.29 0.66 -44.93
C LEU A 15 22.16 0.62 -43.65
N LEU A 16 23.06 1.58 -43.45
CA LEU A 16 23.86 1.67 -42.22
C LEU A 16 23.02 2.15 -41.01
N ALA A 17 21.99 2.96 -41.25
CA ALA A 17 21.09 3.46 -40.18
C ALA A 17 20.15 2.38 -39.61
N ALA A 18 20.01 1.23 -40.28
CA ALA A 18 19.13 0.14 -39.85
C ALA A 18 19.74 -0.78 -38.77
N HIS A 19 21.03 -0.64 -38.43
CA HIS A 19 21.72 -1.55 -37.51
C HIS A 19 21.71 -1.11 -36.04
N SER A 20 21.20 0.07 -35.71
CA SER A 20 21.13 0.54 -34.32
C SER A 20 19.74 0.33 -33.71
N VAL A 21 19.19 -0.88 -33.83
CA VAL A 21 17.99 -1.31 -33.09
C VAL A 21 18.37 -2.44 -32.12
N LEU A 22 19.39 -2.22 -31.29
CA LEU A 22 19.73 -3.16 -30.21
C LEU A 22 20.26 -2.45 -28.96
N ALA A 23 19.46 -1.54 -28.40
CA ALA A 23 19.58 -1.12 -27.02
C ALA A 23 18.32 -0.36 -26.60
N GLN A 24 17.18 -1.05 -26.57
CA GLN A 24 16.11 -0.57 -25.70
C GLN A 24 16.56 -0.87 -24.26
N PRO A 25 16.74 0.14 -23.39
CA PRO A 25 16.89 -0.15 -21.97
C PRO A 25 15.65 -0.93 -21.56
N ALA A 26 15.84 -2.11 -20.96
CA ALA A 26 14.74 -2.88 -20.41
C ALA A 26 13.92 -1.93 -19.52
N LYS A 27 12.67 -1.66 -19.92
CA LYS A 27 11.77 -0.85 -19.12
C LYS A 27 11.60 -1.61 -17.82
N THR A 28 12.24 -1.12 -16.76
CA THR A 28 12.09 -1.59 -15.40
C THR A 28 10.61 -1.87 -15.18
N SER A 29 10.32 -3.12 -14.80
CA SER A 29 8.99 -3.54 -14.38
C SER A 29 8.35 -2.41 -13.59
N ARG A 30 7.15 -1.96 -13.99
CA ARG A 30 6.35 -1.08 -13.14
C ARG A 30 6.21 -1.80 -11.80
N GLU A 31 7.04 -1.40 -10.83
CA GLU A 31 6.88 -1.82 -9.47
C GLU A 31 5.51 -1.31 -9.07
N SER A 32 4.55 -2.22 -8.96
CA SER A 32 3.25 -1.88 -8.39
C SER A 32 3.55 -1.48 -6.96
N ALA A 33 3.66 -0.17 -6.72
CA ALA A 33 4.06 0.35 -5.42
C ALA A 33 3.05 -0.17 -4.41
N ARG A 34 3.50 -1.04 -3.51
CA ARG A 34 2.65 -1.59 -2.46
C ARG A 34 2.13 -0.44 -1.61
N VAL A 35 0.83 -0.16 -1.69
CA VAL A 35 0.17 0.83 -0.84
C VAL A 35 0.06 0.25 0.57
N LYS A 36 0.48 1.02 1.58
CA LYS A 36 0.26 0.72 3.00
C LYS A 36 -0.89 1.58 3.50
N ILE A 37 -1.92 0.95 4.03
CA ILE A 37 -3.08 1.63 4.61
C ILE A 37 -3.03 1.41 6.13
N PRO A 38 -2.86 2.47 6.94
CA PRO A 38 -2.93 2.33 8.39
C PRO A 38 -4.37 2.05 8.85
N LEU A 39 -4.53 1.11 9.77
CA LEU A 39 -5.83 0.72 10.34
C LEU A 39 -5.87 0.99 11.86
N HIS A 40 -5.30 2.09 12.33
CA HIS A 40 -5.13 2.37 13.76
C HIS A 40 -6.32 3.12 14.42
N SER A 41 -7.41 3.38 13.68
CA SER A 41 -8.47 4.31 14.13
C SER A 41 -9.85 3.90 13.66
N GLY A 42 -10.87 4.39 14.36
CA GLY A 42 -12.27 4.16 13.99
C GLY A 42 -12.82 2.80 14.43
N TRP A 43 -12.10 2.09 15.29
CA TRP A 43 -12.53 0.80 15.81
C TRP A 43 -13.58 0.95 16.90
N THR A 44 -14.54 0.04 16.88
CA THR A 44 -15.52 -0.17 17.94
C THR A 44 -15.58 -1.64 18.30
N PHE A 45 -15.94 -1.95 19.55
CA PHE A 45 -16.14 -3.32 20.02
C PHE A 45 -17.49 -3.45 20.73
N ARG A 46 -17.97 -4.69 20.85
CA ARG A 46 -19.14 -5.05 21.64
C ARG A 46 -18.96 -6.45 22.20
N GLU A 47 -19.65 -6.72 23.29
CA GLU A 47 -19.82 -8.08 23.80
C GLU A 47 -20.74 -8.89 22.87
N ALA A 48 -20.41 -10.16 22.65
CA ALA A 48 -21.24 -11.04 21.84
C ALA A 48 -22.63 -11.19 22.49
N GLY A 49 -23.69 -10.97 21.69
CA GLY A 49 -25.07 -11.03 22.18
C GLY A 49 -25.61 -9.75 22.82
N LYS A 50 -24.76 -8.72 23.03
CA LYS A 50 -25.20 -7.38 23.44
C LYS A 50 -25.25 -6.41 22.27
N GLY A 51 -26.10 -5.38 22.40
CA GLY A 51 -26.32 -4.37 21.36
C GLY A 51 -25.38 -3.16 21.44
N ASP A 52 -24.77 -2.94 22.60
CA ASP A 52 -24.01 -1.73 22.90
C ASP A 52 -22.61 -1.77 22.28
N TRP A 53 -22.29 -0.75 21.51
CA TRP A 53 -20.98 -0.56 20.89
C TRP A 53 -20.19 0.52 21.61
N HIS A 54 -18.92 0.25 21.83
CA HIS A 54 -17.99 1.14 22.53
C HIS A 54 -16.75 1.40 21.68
N LYS A 55 -16.04 2.49 21.96
CA LYS A 55 -14.80 2.83 21.23
C LYS A 55 -13.68 1.85 21.60
N ALA A 56 -12.86 1.45 20.62
CA ALA A 56 -11.74 0.54 20.80
C ALA A 56 -10.43 1.12 20.25
N ALA A 57 -9.32 0.76 20.88
CA ALA A 57 -7.97 1.04 20.39
C ALA A 57 -7.37 -0.21 19.72
N VAL A 58 -6.93 -0.07 18.47
CA VAL A 58 -6.20 -1.13 17.76
C VAL A 58 -4.88 -0.54 17.24
N PRO A 59 -3.72 -1.08 17.66
CA PRO A 59 -3.52 -2.22 18.56
C PRO A 59 -3.93 -1.95 20.03
N GLY A 60 -4.44 -2.97 20.72
CA GLY A 60 -4.94 -2.88 22.10
C GLY A 60 -5.54 -4.21 22.59
N CYS A 61 -6.19 -4.20 23.75
CA CYS A 61 -6.94 -5.35 24.27
C CYS A 61 -8.29 -4.95 24.88
N VAL A 62 -9.20 -5.93 24.98
CA VAL A 62 -10.58 -5.71 25.46
C VAL A 62 -10.61 -5.07 26.86
N HIS A 63 -9.76 -5.51 27.80
CA HIS A 63 -9.74 -4.96 29.16
C HIS A 63 -9.38 -3.46 29.19
N THR A 64 -8.40 -3.03 28.39
CA THR A 64 -8.05 -1.60 28.30
C THR A 64 -9.16 -0.78 27.66
N ASP A 65 -9.89 -1.35 26.70
CA ASP A 65 -11.03 -0.68 26.08
C ASP A 65 -12.22 -0.60 27.06
N LEU A 66 -12.50 -1.65 27.83
CA LEU A 66 -13.50 -1.63 28.90
C LEU A 66 -13.19 -0.54 29.93
N LEU A 67 -11.93 -0.46 30.38
CA LEU A 67 -11.47 0.55 31.34
C LEU A 67 -11.58 1.97 30.76
N ALA A 68 -11.15 2.19 29.51
CA ALA A 68 -11.22 3.48 28.83
C ALA A 68 -12.67 3.96 28.62
N ASN A 69 -13.61 3.02 28.43
CA ASN A 69 -15.04 3.30 28.37
C ASN A 69 -15.73 3.29 29.74
N LYS A 70 -14.98 3.13 30.84
CA LYS A 70 -15.47 3.12 32.24
C LYS A 70 -16.52 2.02 32.51
N LEU A 71 -16.37 0.89 31.84
CA LEU A 71 -17.26 -0.28 31.99
C LEU A 71 -16.78 -1.23 33.09
N ILE A 72 -15.53 -1.08 33.53
CA ILE A 72 -14.94 -1.76 34.68
C ILE A 72 -14.22 -0.74 35.57
N GLU A 73 -14.05 -1.07 36.85
CA GLU A 73 -13.20 -0.32 37.79
C GLU A 73 -11.72 -0.51 37.46
N ASP A 74 -10.84 0.25 38.10
CA ASP A 74 -9.40 0.07 37.92
C ASP A 74 -8.98 -1.31 38.48
N PRO A 75 -8.54 -2.25 37.61
CA PRO A 75 -8.24 -3.61 38.04
C PRO A 75 -7.05 -3.71 38.99
N PHE A 76 -6.21 -2.68 39.07
CA PHE A 76 -5.05 -2.65 39.96
C PHE A 76 -5.35 -1.94 41.29
N TYR A 77 -6.57 -1.46 41.47
CA TYR A 77 -6.98 -0.84 42.73
C TYR A 77 -7.40 -1.91 43.74
N ARG A 78 -6.72 -1.93 44.89
CA ARG A 78 -7.05 -2.80 46.04
C ARG A 78 -7.21 -4.27 45.66
N ASP A 79 -8.40 -4.81 45.85
CA ASP A 79 -8.83 -6.20 45.69
C ASP A 79 -9.82 -6.35 44.52
N ASP A 80 -9.73 -5.49 43.50
CA ASP A 80 -10.65 -5.49 42.34
C ASP A 80 -10.31 -6.55 41.27
N GLU A 81 -9.22 -7.30 41.42
CA GLU A 81 -8.84 -8.41 40.51
C GLU A 81 -9.97 -9.44 40.28
N PRO A 82 -10.77 -9.87 41.28
CA PRO A 82 -11.86 -10.83 41.08
C PRO A 82 -13.08 -10.27 40.33
N LYS A 83 -13.13 -8.97 40.04
CA LYS A 83 -14.26 -8.32 39.33
C LYS A 83 -14.07 -8.26 37.81
N LEU A 84 -12.92 -8.71 37.31
CA LEU A 84 -12.58 -8.77 35.88
C LEU A 84 -13.26 -9.93 35.14
#